data_AF-I3YUW2-F1
#
_entry.id   AF-I3YUW2-F1
#
_cell.length_a   1.000
_cell.length_b   1.000
_cell.length_c   1.000
_cell.angle_alpha   90.00
_cell.angle_beta   90.00
_cell.angle_gamma   90.00
#
_symmetry.space_group_name_H-M   'P 1'
#
loop_
_entity.id
_entity.type
_entity.pdbx_description
1 polymer ?
#
loop_
_entity_poly.entity_id
_entity_poly.type
_entity_poly.pdbx_seq_one_letter_code
_entity_poly.pdbx_strand_id
1 'polypeptide(L)'
;MKLSKPLVILVGILALGALGYNFYDNPRVSHLFGKEINDWYYRAFWMLIIALCVYNYIEIDRNTLKNKSKSIPKSRENSKH
;
A
#
# COMPACT_ATOMS: atom_id res chain seq x y z
N MET A 1 0.41 15.05 4.14
CA MET A 1 -1.01 14.61 4.13
C MET A 1 -1.07 13.18 4.64
N LYS A 2 -1.88 12.87 5.67
CA LYS A 2 -2.07 11.49 6.12
C LYS A 2 -2.89 10.76 5.06
N LEU A 3 -2.26 9.86 4.32
CA LEU A 3 -2.95 9.02 3.34
C LEU A 3 -3.95 8.15 4.11
N SER A 4 -5.25 8.33 3.84
CA SER A 4 -6.28 7.64 4.57
C SER A 4 -6.25 6.15 4.22
N LYS A 5 -6.27 5.28 5.24
CA LYS A 5 -6.33 3.80 5.10
C LYS A 5 -7.22 3.31 3.94
N PRO A 6 -8.47 3.80 3.77
CA PRO A 6 -9.33 3.36 2.66
C PRO A 6 -8.79 3.74 1.27
N LEU A 7 -8.12 4.90 1.12
CA LEU A 7 -7.54 5.28 -0.17
C LEU A 7 -6.40 4.36 -0.58
N VAL A 8 -5.53 3.97 0.37
CA VAL A 8 -4.42 3.04 0.09
C VAL A 8 -4.95 1.68 -0.38
N ILE A 9 -5.99 1.18 0.29
CA ILE A 9 -6.62 -0.09 -0.05
C ILE A 9 -7.30 -0.01 -1.42
N LEU A 10 -8.03 1.07 -1.70
CA LEU A 10 -8.70 1.28 -2.99
C LEU A 10 -7.70 1.31 -4.15
N VAL A 11 -6.62 2.08 -4.00
CA VAL A 11 -5.55 2.17 -5.00
C VAL A 11 -4.86 0.81 -5.19
N GLY A 12 -4.63 0.08 -4.10
CA GLY A 12 -4.05 -1.27 -4.15
C GLY A 12 -4.91 -2.26 -4.94
N ILE A 13 -6.23 -2.26 -4.74
CA ILE A 13 -7.16 -3.13 -5.48
C ILE A 13 -7.17 -2.78 -6.97
N LEU A 14 -7.24 -1.48 -7.30
CA LEU A 14 -7.17 -1.03 -8.69
C LEU A 14 -5.86 -1.43 -9.36
N ALA A 15 -4.74 -1.31 -8.64
CA ALA A 15 -3.43 -1.70 -9.13
C ALA A 15 -3.31 -3.21 -9.40
N LEU A 16 -3.86 -4.04 -8.50
CA LEU A 16 -3.92 -5.48 -8.71
C LEU A 16 -4.79 -5.86 -9.90
N GLY A 17 -5.94 -5.20 -10.07
CA GLY A 17 -6.82 -5.41 -11.22
C GLY A 17 -6.14 -5.05 -12.54
N ALA A 18 -5.49 -3.89 -12.59
CA ALA A 18 -4.77 -3.45 -13.79
C ALA A 18 -3.59 -4.37 -14.13
N LEU A 19 -2.81 -4.78 -13.12
CA LEU A 19 -1.71 -5.72 -13.30
C LEU A 19 -2.21 -7.10 -13.74
N GLY A 20 -3.26 -7.61 -13.11
CA GLY A 20 -3.87 -8.91 -13.44
C GLY A 20 -4.45 -8.94 -14.85
N TYR A 21 -5.18 -7.88 -15.24
CA TYR A 21 -5.69 -7.74 -16.60
C TYR A 21 -4.55 -7.69 -17.63
N ASN A 22 -3.49 -6.94 -17.33
CA ASN A 22 -2.32 -6.83 -18.19
C ASN A 22 -1.59 -8.19 -18.36
N PHE A 23 -1.53 -9.01 -17.30
CA PHE A 23 -1.01 -10.37 -17.41
C PHE A 23 -1.91 -11.30 -18.24
N TYR A 24 -3.23 -11.15 -18.14
CA TYR A 24 -4.19 -11.97 -18.89
C TYR A 24 -4.17 -11.64 -20.39
N ASP A 25 -4.25 -10.36 -20.73
CA ASP A 25 -4.26 -9.87 -22.10
C ASP A 25 -2.86 -9.95 -22.75
N ASN A 26 -1.81 -9.95 -21.91
CA ASN A 26 -0.39 -9.99 -22.28
C ASN A 26 -0.04 -9.16 -23.53
N PRO A 27 -0.44 -7.88 -23.56
CA PRO A 27 -0.26 -7.04 -24.74
C PRO A 27 1.22 -6.75 -24.97
N ARG A 28 1.66 -6.71 -26.25
CA ARG A 28 3.05 -6.36 -26.60
C ARG A 28 3.40 -4.91 -26.27
N VAL A 29 2.41 -4.03 -26.28
CA VAL A 29 2.53 -2.61 -25.98
C VAL A 29 1.35 -2.21 -25.10
N SER A 30 1.63 -1.49 -24.02
CA SER A 30 0.62 -1.02 -23.09
C SER A 30 0.51 0.49 -23.17
N HIS A 31 -0.70 1.03 -22.99
CA HIS A 31 -0.91 2.48 -22.96
C HIS A 31 -1.00 2.95 -21.51
N LEU A 32 -0.07 3.82 -21.12
CA LEU A 32 -0.12 4.56 -19.85
C LEU A 32 -0.31 6.03 -20.16
N PHE A 33 -1.38 6.63 -19.62
CA PHE A 33 -1.74 8.03 -19.87
C PHE A 33 -1.89 8.39 -21.36
N GLY A 34 -2.34 7.44 -22.19
CA GLY A 34 -2.49 7.63 -23.64
C GLY A 34 -1.16 7.62 -24.41
N LYS A 35 -0.05 7.27 -23.76
CA LYS A 35 1.26 7.09 -24.38
C LYS A 35 1.61 5.62 -24.42
N GLU A 36 2.18 5.18 -25.54
CA GLU A 36 2.71 3.83 -25.70
C GLU A 36 3.93 3.64 -24.83
N ILE A 37 3.87 2.61 -23.98
CA ILE A 37 4.97 2.22 -23.11
C ILE A 37 5.14 0.72 -23.17
N ASN A 38 6.39 0.27 -23.03
CA ASN A 38 6.70 -1.15 -22.99
C ASN A 38 5.95 -1.83 -21.85
N ASP A 39 5.42 -3.02 -22.12
CA ASP A 39 4.62 -3.77 -21.16
C ASP A 39 5.37 -4.06 -19.85
N TRP A 40 6.69 -4.27 -19.94
CA TRP A 40 7.56 -4.42 -18.78
C TRP A 40 7.57 -3.18 -17.86
N TYR A 41 7.60 -1.97 -18.44
CA TYR A 41 7.53 -0.73 -17.65
C TYR A 41 6.14 -0.54 -17.04
N TYR A 42 5.09 -0.96 -17.75
CA TYR A 42 3.72 -0.95 -17.24
C TYR A 42 3.59 -1.84 -15.99
N ARG A 43 4.11 -3.07 -16.07
CA ARG A 43 4.13 -4.01 -14.93
C ARG A 43 4.99 -3.49 -13.78
N ALA A 44 6.18 -2.96 -14.07
CA ALA A 44 7.06 -2.38 -13.07
C ALA A 44 6.39 -1.21 -12.33
N PHE A 45 5.67 -0.35 -13.06
CA PHE A 45 4.91 0.76 -12.48
C PHE A 45 3.83 0.26 -11.50
N TRP A 46 3.02 -0.71 -11.90
CA TRP A 46 1.99 -1.27 -11.01
C TRP A 46 2.56 -2.03 -9.82
N MET A 47 3.67 -2.77 -10.01
CA MET A 47 4.40 -3.43 -8.91
C MET A 47 4.93 -2.41 -7.90
N LEU A 48 5.45 -1.27 -8.36
CA LEU A 48 5.91 -0.19 -7.48
C LEU A 48 4.74 0.42 -6.68
N ILE A 49 3.59 0.65 -7.32
CA ILE A 49 2.37 1.14 -6.65
C ILE A 49 1.93 0.16 -5.55
N ILE A 50 1.90 -1.14 -5.85
CA ILE A 50 1.54 -2.19 -4.88
C ILE A 50 2.54 -2.20 -3.72
N ALA A 51 3.85 -2.16 -4.00
CA ALA A 51 4.88 -2.13 -2.97
C ALA A 51 4.75 -0.90 -2.06
N LEU A 52 4.47 0.28 -2.62
CA LEU A 52 4.20 1.51 -1.86
C LEU A 52 2.96 1.38 -1.00
N CYS A 53 1.89 0.76 -1.50
CA CYS A 53 0.67 0.51 -0.72
C CYS A 53 0.95 -0.42 0.46
N VAL A 54 1.68 -1.51 0.23
CA VAL A 54 2.08 -2.46 1.29
C VAL A 54 2.98 -1.78 2.33
N TYR A 55 3.97 -1.00 1.88
CA TYR A 55 4.87 -0.27 2.77
C TYR A 55 4.10 0.72 3.66
N ASN A 56 3.21 1.53 3.07
CA ASN A 56 2.36 2.46 3.82
C ASN A 56 1.44 1.71 4.80
N TYR A 57 0.89 0.57 4.41
CA TYR A 57 0.04 -0.23 5.28
C TYR A 57 0.80 -0.74 6.51
N ILE A 58 2.02 -1.29 6.31
CA ILE A 58 2.88 -1.75 7.40
C ILE A 58 3.33 -0.59 8.29
N GLU A 59 3.68 0.56 7.70
CA GLU A 59 4.09 1.74 8.47
C GLU A 59 2.96 2.30 9.33
N ILE A 60 1.73 2.32 8.81
CA ILE A 60 0.54 2.68 9.57
C ILE A 60 0.35 1.72 10.73
N ASP A 61 0.48 0.41 10.49
CA ASP A 61 0.34 -0.62 11.53
C ASP A 61 1.38 -0.44 12.66
N ARG A 62 2.66 -0.27 12.30
CA ARG A 62 3.75 0.02 13.25
C ARG A 62 3.48 1.28 14.07
N ASN A 63 2.99 2.33 13.43
CA ASN A 63 2.64 3.58 14.11
C ASN A 63 1.45 3.41 15.06
N THR A 64 0.44 2.59 14.71
CA THR A 64 -0.65 2.24 15.62
C THR A 64 -0.17 1.39 16.80
N LEU A 65 0.72 0.42 16.60
CA LEU A 65 1.30 -0.39 17.67
C LEU A 65 2.16 0.45 18.62
N LYS A 66 3.01 1.32 18.08
CA LYS A 66 3.86 2.24 18.87
C LYS A 66 3.03 3.24 19.69
N ASN A 67 1.91 3.71 19.15
CA ASN A 67 1.02 4.60 19.89
C ASN A 67 0.22 3.84 20.95
N LYS A 68 -0.21 2.59 20.66
CA LYS A 68 -0.90 1.76 21.64
C LYS A 68 0.01 1.33 22.80
N SER A 69 1.31 1.11 22.57
CA SER A 69 2.27 0.82 23.64
C SER A 69 2.56 2.04 24.52
N LYS A 70 2.64 3.25 23.94
CA LYS A 70 2.72 4.50 24.70
C LYS A 70 1.45 4.80 25.50
N SER A 71 0.28 4.36 25.04
CA SER A 71 -0.99 4.61 25.73
C SER A 71 -1.35 3.56 26.79
N ILE A 72 -0.58 2.47 26.95
CA ILE A 72 -0.67 1.63 28.16
C ILE A 72 -0.07 2.47 29.28
N PRO A 73 -0.89 3.02 30.20
CA PRO A 73 -0.37 3.86 31.24
C PRO A 73 0.47 2.98 32.16
N LYS A 74 1.61 3.52 32.57
CA LYS A 74 2.36 3.10 33.75
C LYS A 74 1.54 3.36 35.03
N SER A 75 0.28 2.89 35.07
CA SER A 75 -0.62 3.01 36.23
C SER A 75 -0.85 1.68 36.95
N ARG A 76 -0.36 0.56 36.40
CA ARG A 76 -0.32 -0.75 37.09
C ARG A 76 0.94 -0.97 37.93
N GLU A 77 1.77 0.05 38.14
CA GLU A 77 2.96 -0.04 38.99
C GLU A 77 2.74 0.56 40.40
N ASN A 78 1.73 1.42 40.58
CA ASN A 78 1.50 2.12 41.86
C ASN A 78 0.32 1.58 42.70
N SER A 79 -0.25 0.42 42.37
CA SER A 79 -1.34 -0.18 43.18
C SER A 79 -0.87 -1.36 44.05
N LYS A 80 0.45 -1.52 44.23
CA LYS A 80 1.04 -2.63 45.01
C LYS A 80 2.12 -2.17 46.00
N HIS A 81 2.16 -0.91 46.39
CA HIS A 81 2.95 -0.46 47.53
C HIS A 81 2.18 0.52 48.39
#